data_AF-A0A1Q5J8Q0-F1
#
_entry.id   AF-A0A1Q5J8Q0-F1
#
_cell.length_a   1.000
_cell.length_b   1.000
_cell.length_c   1.000
_cell.angle_alpha   90.00
_cell.angle_beta   90.00
_cell.angle_gamma   90.00
#
_symmetry.space_group_name_H-M   'P 1'
#
loop_
_entity.id
_entity.type
_entity.pdbx_description
1 polymer ?
#
loop_
_entity_poly.entity_id
_entity_poly.type
_entity_poly.pdbx_seq_one_letter_code
_entity_poly.pdbx_strand_id
1 'polypeptide(L)'
;MDGIGAALGDAFRLVQAPPAAADEPSRPARRIRTDRESVEEDLLKLVLTVVELLRQLIERQALRRVDTGDLSDDQEEELGATLMALHDALSDLCAEHGYTLQDLNLDLGPLGPLLPPADGGPE
;
A
#
# COMPACT_ATOMS: atom_id res chain seq x y z
N MET A 1 17.62 17.56 32.68
CA MET A 1 17.70 17.06 31.30
C MET A 1 16.28 16.80 30.82
N ASP A 2 15.45 17.84 30.70
CA ASP A 2 14.03 17.70 30.33
C ASP A 2 13.59 18.91 29.51
N GLY A 3 14.00 18.96 28.23
CA GLY A 3 13.73 20.13 27.38
C GLY A 3 13.58 19.83 25.90
N ILE A 4 13.70 18.57 25.47
CA ILE A 4 13.66 18.22 24.04
C ILE A 4 12.33 17.54 23.66
N GLY A 5 11.60 16.95 24.63
CA GLY A 5 10.34 16.23 24.36
C GLY A 5 9.11 17.12 24.10
N ALA A 6 9.07 18.35 24.61
CA ALA A 6 7.88 19.21 24.50
C ALA A 6 7.80 19.96 23.16
N ALA A 7 8.94 20.35 22.58
CA ALA A 7 9.00 21.13 21.34
C ALA A 7 8.57 20.31 20.10
N LEU A 8 8.74 18.98 20.13
CA LEU A 8 8.28 18.10 19.05
C LEU A 8 6.75 17.92 19.06
N GLY A 9 6.11 18.06 20.23
CA GLY A 9 4.66 17.92 20.39
C GLY A 9 3.86 19.10 19.82
N ASP A 10 4.38 20.32 19.92
CA ASP A 10 3.70 21.52 19.40
C ASP A 10 3.90 21.73 17.90
N ALA A 11 5.02 21.26 17.34
CA ALA A 11 5.25 21.27 15.90
C ALA A 11 4.21 20.41 15.15
N PHE A 12 3.75 19.32 15.77
CA PHE A 12 2.74 18.44 15.17
C PHE A 12 1.31 19.00 15.24
N ARG A 13 1.05 19.99 16.12
CA ARG A 13 -0.27 20.66 16.21
C ARG A 13 -0.50 21.71 15.12
N LEU A 14 0.57 22.24 14.53
CA LEU A 14 0.46 23.28 13.49
C LEU A 14 0.11 22.74 12.10
N VAL A 15 0.04 21.41 11.92
CA VAL A 15 -0.36 20.78 10.65
C VAL A 15 -1.87 20.48 10.58
N GLN A 16 -2.63 20.62 11.68
CA GLN A 16 -4.09 20.48 11.66
C GLN A 16 -4.78 21.70 12.28
N ALA A 17 -4.92 22.75 11.48
CA ALA A 17 -5.96 23.74 11.70
C ALA A 17 -7.32 23.13 11.26
N PRO A 18 -8.40 23.32 12.04
CA PRO A 18 -9.71 22.80 11.67
C PRO A 18 -10.30 23.64 10.51
N PRO A 19 -10.92 23.02 9.48
CA PRO A 19 -11.73 23.79 8.55
C PRO A 19 -12.95 24.35 9.30
N ALA A 20 -13.11 25.66 9.21
CA ALA A 20 -14.29 26.35 9.71
C ALA A 20 -15.55 25.83 8.99
N ALA A 21 -16.58 25.59 9.80
CA ALA A 21 -17.98 25.33 9.49
C ALA A 21 -18.38 25.30 8.00
N ALA A 22 -18.57 24.09 7.47
CA ALA A 22 -19.59 23.78 6.49
C ALA A 22 -20.21 22.42 6.84
N ASP A 23 -21.53 22.37 6.78
CA ASP A 23 -22.42 21.32 7.28
C ASP A 23 -22.42 20.10 6.33
N GLU A 24 -21.34 19.31 6.33
CA GLU A 24 -21.31 18.00 5.67
C GLU A 24 -20.96 16.91 6.69
N PRO A 25 -21.61 15.72 6.63
CA PRO A 25 -21.27 14.62 7.50
C PRO A 25 -19.87 14.11 7.15
N SER A 26 -18.87 14.70 7.81
CA SER A 26 -17.48 14.27 7.75
C SER A 26 -17.42 12.81 8.16
N ARG A 27 -17.32 11.91 7.17
CA ARG A 27 -16.97 10.51 7.41
C ARG A 27 -15.70 10.53 8.25
N PRO A 28 -15.68 9.85 9.40
CA PRO A 28 -14.52 9.90 10.26
C PRO A 28 -13.35 9.35 9.45
N ALA A 29 -12.33 10.19 9.21
CA ALA A 29 -11.02 9.70 8.85
C ALA A 29 -10.71 8.61 9.87
N ARG A 30 -10.65 7.37 9.40
CA ARG A 30 -10.46 6.18 10.22
C ARG A 30 -9.06 6.31 10.81
N ARG A 31 -8.95 7.02 11.93
CA ARG A 31 -7.80 6.95 12.82
C ARG A 31 -7.57 5.47 13.02
N ILE A 32 -6.40 4.98 12.61
CA ILE A 32 -5.95 3.62 12.87
C ILE A 32 -6.07 3.46 14.39
N ARG A 33 -7.15 2.80 14.79
CA ARG A 33 -7.52 2.60 16.18
C ARG A 33 -6.78 1.34 16.55
N THR A 34 -5.47 1.51 16.78
CA THR A 34 -4.54 0.45 17.18
C THR A 34 -4.96 -0.09 18.55
N ASP A 35 -5.89 -1.03 18.54
CA ASP A 35 -6.03 -2.00 19.62
C ASP A 35 -4.83 -2.94 19.55
N ARG A 36 -4.24 -3.31 20.68
CA ARG A 36 -2.91 -3.95 20.70
C ARG A 36 -2.86 -5.27 19.90
N GLU A 37 -3.99 -6.00 19.83
CA GLU A 37 -4.14 -7.21 19.00
C GLU A 37 -4.32 -6.87 17.51
N SER A 38 -4.94 -5.75 17.15
CA SER A 38 -5.14 -5.31 15.75
C SER A 38 -3.89 -4.75 15.08
N VAL A 39 -2.89 -4.31 15.85
CA VAL A 39 -1.68 -3.68 15.28
C VAL A 39 -0.84 -4.68 14.50
N GLU A 40 -0.75 -5.93 14.97
CA GLU A 40 0.03 -6.97 14.29
C GLU A 40 -0.58 -7.30 12.92
N GLU A 41 -1.91 -7.43 12.86
CA GLU A 41 -2.65 -7.64 11.62
C GLU A 41 -2.56 -6.43 10.67
N ASP A 42 -2.72 -5.21 11.19
CA ASP A 42 -2.62 -3.97 10.41
C ASP A 42 -1.21 -3.76 9.83
N LEU A 43 -0.16 -4.07 10.60
CA LEU A 43 1.23 -4.00 10.15
C LEU A 43 1.54 -5.05 9.09
N LEU A 44 1.08 -6.29 9.29
CA LEU A 44 1.21 -7.33 8.28
C LEU A 44 0.55 -6.90 6.97
N LYS A 45 -0.70 -6.41 7.05
CA LYS A 45 -1.43 -5.90 5.89
C LYS A 45 -0.66 -4.78 5.19
N LEU A 46 -0.07 -3.85 5.93
CA LEU A 46 0.76 -2.78 5.37
C LEU A 46 1.99 -3.33 4.63
N VAL A 47 2.70 -4.30 5.23
CA VAL A 47 3.87 -4.93 4.58
C VAL A 47 3.45 -5.65 3.31
N LEU A 48 2.39 -6.45 3.36
CA LEU A 48 1.84 -7.14 2.19
C LEU A 48 1.46 -6.16 1.08
N THR A 49 0.85 -5.03 1.45
CA THR A 49 0.51 -3.95 0.50
C THR A 49 1.75 -3.35 -0.17
N VAL A 50 2.81 -3.10 0.60
CA VAL A 50 4.06 -2.56 0.05
C VAL A 50 4.72 -3.56 -0.90
N VAL A 51 4.74 -4.84 -0.55
CA VAL A 51 5.30 -5.89 -1.42
C VAL A 51 4.48 -6.01 -2.71
N GLU A 52 3.16 -5.97 -2.63
CA GLU A 52 2.28 -5.98 -3.81
C GLU A 52 2.49 -4.75 -4.71
N LEU A 53 2.67 -3.56 -4.12
CA LEU A 53 3.01 -2.35 -4.87
C LEU A 53 4.34 -2.52 -5.63
N LEU A 54 5.35 -3.08 -4.97
CA LEU A 54 6.65 -3.33 -5.59
C LEU A 54 6.54 -4.37 -6.72
N ARG A 55 5.74 -5.44 -6.54
CA ARG A 55 5.46 -6.42 -7.59
C ARG A 55 4.89 -5.75 -8.84
N GLN A 56 3.84 -4.93 -8.68
CA GLN A 56 3.22 -4.20 -9.80
C GLN A 56 4.17 -3.20 -10.46
N LEU A 57 5.03 -2.54 -9.69
CA LEU A 57 6.03 -1.62 -10.22
C LEU A 57 7.07 -2.37 -11.07
N ILE A 58 7.58 -3.49 -10.56
CA ILE A 58 8.55 -4.33 -11.27
C ILE A 58 7.92 -4.90 -12.52
N GLU A 59 6.68 -5.39 -12.46
CA GLU A 59 5.93 -5.89 -13.61
C GLU A 59 5.78 -4.83 -14.70
N ARG A 60 5.37 -3.60 -14.35
CA ARG A 60 5.30 -2.51 -15.33
C ARG A 60 6.66 -2.12 -15.90
N GLN A 61 7.73 -2.21 -15.11
CA GLN A 61 9.09 -1.96 -15.60
C GLN A 61 9.56 -3.08 -16.52
N ALA A 62 9.23 -4.33 -16.21
CA ALA A 62 9.50 -5.50 -17.03
C ALA A 62 8.86 -5.32 -18.41
N LEU A 63 7.56 -5.04 -18.45
CA LEU A 63 6.82 -4.80 -19.69
C LEU A 63 7.46 -3.70 -20.54
N ARG A 64 7.83 -2.57 -19.92
CA ARG A 64 8.53 -1.51 -20.64
C ARG A 64 9.88 -1.93 -21.22
N ARG A 65 10.64 -2.79 -20.51
CA ARG A 65 11.94 -3.29 -20.98
C ARG A 65 11.79 -4.33 -22.10
N VAL A 66 10.75 -5.14 -22.04
CA VAL A 66 10.37 -6.05 -23.14
C VAL A 66 10.04 -5.23 -24.39
N ASP A 67 9.19 -4.20 -24.24
CA ASP A 67 8.81 -3.31 -25.35
C ASP A 67 10.00 -2.58 -25.99
N THR A 68 11.03 -2.24 -25.21
CA THR A 68 12.26 -1.60 -25.70
C THR A 68 13.31 -2.59 -26.21
N GLY A 69 13.11 -3.90 -26.01
CA GLY A 69 14.08 -4.95 -26.35
C GLY A 69 15.32 -4.95 -25.46
N ASP A 70 15.20 -4.45 -24.22
CA ASP A 70 16.29 -4.38 -23.24
C ASP A 70 16.51 -5.70 -22.46
N LEU A 71 15.71 -6.74 -22.75
CA LEU A 71 15.80 -8.08 -22.16
C LEU A 71 15.98 -9.13 -23.26
N SER A 72 16.74 -10.19 -22.97
CA SER A 72 16.75 -11.40 -23.82
C SER A 72 15.58 -12.32 -23.48
N ASP A 73 15.16 -13.16 -24.41
CA ASP A 73 14.07 -14.15 -24.22
C ASP A 73 14.18 -14.94 -22.90
N ASP A 74 15.37 -15.47 -22.56
CA ASP A 74 15.60 -16.20 -21.31
C ASP A 74 15.38 -15.34 -20.06
N GLN A 75 15.71 -14.05 -20.12
CA GLN A 75 15.53 -13.10 -19.00
C GLN A 75 14.06 -12.72 -18.84
N GLU A 76 13.31 -12.62 -19.94
CA GLU A 76 11.88 -12.37 -19.90
C GLU A 76 11.15 -13.54 -19.24
N GLU A 77 11.51 -14.77 -19.61
CA GLU A 77 10.92 -15.99 -19.03
C GLU A 77 11.25 -16.12 -17.53
N GLU A 78 12.52 -15.92 -17.14
CA GLU A 78 12.95 -15.98 -15.74
C GLU A 78 12.25 -14.90 -14.89
N LEU A 79 12.11 -13.69 -15.43
CA LEU A 79 11.44 -12.58 -14.75
C LEU A 79 9.94 -12.86 -14.59
N GLY A 80 9.28 -13.36 -15.64
CA GLY A 80 7.89 -13.77 -15.59
C GLY A 80 7.65 -14.86 -14.54
N ALA A 81 8.46 -15.92 -14.53
CA ALA A 81 8.38 -17.00 -13.55
C ALA A 81 8.57 -16.49 -12.11
N THR A 82 9.50 -15.55 -11.91
CA THR A 82 9.75 -14.94 -10.59
C THR A 82 8.55 -14.11 -10.11
N LEU A 83 7.95 -13.31 -11.00
CA LEU A 83 6.78 -12.50 -10.67
C LEU A 83 5.55 -13.36 -10.36
N MET A 84 5.36 -14.48 -11.08
CA MET A 84 4.31 -15.45 -10.79
C MET A 84 4.51 -16.11 -9.42
N ALA A 85 5.73 -16.60 -9.13
CA ALA A 85 6.02 -17.19 -7.84
C ALA A 85 5.81 -16.22 -6.66
N LEU A 86 6.14 -14.93 -6.85
CA LEU A 86 5.85 -13.90 -5.85
C LEU A 86 4.35 -13.65 -5.67
N HIS A 87 3.57 -13.64 -6.76
CA HIS A 87 2.12 -13.50 -6.71
C HIS A 87 1.46 -14.65 -5.94
N ASP A 88 1.90 -15.88 -6.20
CA ASP A 88 1.38 -17.07 -5.52
C ASP A 88 1.72 -17.02 -4.01
N ALA A 89 2.97 -16.72 -3.66
CA ALA A 89 3.38 -16.59 -2.27
C ALA A 89 2.62 -15.49 -1.50
N LEU A 90 2.33 -14.36 -2.16
CA LEU A 90 1.50 -13.30 -1.58
C LEU A 90 0.05 -13.76 -1.41
N SER A 91 -0.50 -14.47 -2.39
CA SER A 91 -1.87 -14.99 -2.33
C SER A 91 -2.05 -15.99 -1.19
N ASP A 92 -1.09 -16.90 -1.01
CA ASP A 92 -1.08 -17.88 0.07
C ASP A 92 -1.00 -17.20 1.44
N LEU A 93 -0.07 -16.24 1.60
CA LEU A 93 0.09 -15.50 2.85
C LEU A 93 -1.14 -14.63 3.16
N CYS A 94 -1.77 -14.03 2.15
CA CYS A 94 -3.05 -13.35 2.33
C CYS A 94 -4.13 -14.33 2.84
N ALA A 95 -4.26 -15.50 2.22
CA ALA A 95 -5.26 -16.50 2.58
C ALA A 95 -5.09 -17.02 4.02
N GLU A 96 -3.84 -17.23 4.46
CA GLU A 96 -3.51 -17.62 5.85
C GLU A 96 -4.01 -16.62 6.88
N HIS A 97 -4.06 -15.33 6.50
CA HIS A 97 -4.48 -14.23 7.36
C HIS A 97 -5.90 -13.70 7.04
N GLY A 98 -6.68 -14.43 6.23
CA GLY A 98 -8.06 -14.08 5.91
C GLY A 98 -8.23 -12.87 4.99
N TYR A 99 -7.18 -12.52 4.24
CA TYR A 99 -7.19 -11.45 3.25
C TYR A 99 -7.21 -12.02 1.83
N THR A 100 -7.66 -11.21 0.89
CA THR A 100 -7.39 -11.36 -0.54
C THR A 100 -6.36 -10.33 -0.98
N LEU A 101 -5.74 -10.53 -2.15
CA LEU A 101 -4.87 -9.50 -2.74
C LEU A 101 -5.61 -8.16 -2.95
N GLN A 102 -6.92 -8.19 -3.21
CA GLN A 102 -7.73 -6.98 -3.37
C GLN A 102 -7.87 -6.21 -2.06
N ASP A 103 -7.85 -6.91 -0.92
CA ASP A 103 -7.94 -6.29 0.40
C ASP A 103 -6.67 -5.51 0.77
N LEU A 104 -5.54 -5.78 0.10
CA LEU A 104 -4.29 -5.04 0.32
C LEU A 104 -4.37 -3.60 -0.16
N ASN A 105 -5.37 -3.21 -0.96
CA ASN A 105 -5.43 -1.82 -1.38
C ASN A 105 -5.86 -0.88 -0.25
N LEU A 106 -4.88 -0.26 0.41
CA LEU A 106 -5.10 0.68 1.50
C LEU A 106 -5.60 2.03 0.97
N ASP A 107 -6.70 2.51 1.54
CA ASP A 107 -7.20 3.88 1.32
C ASP A 107 -6.43 4.85 2.22
N LEU A 108 -5.68 5.76 1.60
CA LEU A 108 -4.89 6.80 2.28
C LEU A 108 -5.68 8.11 2.43
N GLY A 109 -6.98 8.12 2.15
CA GLY A 109 -7.86 9.29 2.26
C GLY A 109 -7.67 10.26 1.09
N PRO A 110 -7.17 11.51 1.30
CA PRO A 110 -7.02 12.49 0.22
C PRO A 110 -6.01 12.09 -0.85
N LEU A 111 -5.12 11.12 -0.57
CA LEU A 111 -4.17 10.56 -1.53
C LEU A 111 -4.78 9.40 -2.35
N GLY A 112 -5.98 8.93 -1.98
CA GLY A 112 -6.63 7.79 -2.63
C GLY A 112 -5.99 6.44 -2.27
N PRO A 113 -6.26 5.39 -3.08
CA PRO A 113 -5.72 4.05 -2.86
C PRO A 113 -4.20 3.99 -3.10
N LEU A 114 -3.50 3.18 -2.30
CA LEU A 114 -2.05 2.98 -2.45
C LEU A 114 -1.70 2.13 -3.67
N LEU A 115 -2.48 1.09 -3.95
CA LEU A 115 -2.30 0.26 -5.14
C LEU A 115 -3.07 0.88 -6.31
N PRO A 116 -2.43 1.01 -7.49
CA PRO A 116 -3.14 1.36 -8.71
C PRO A 116 -4.23 0.31 -9.00
N PRO A 117 -5.29 0.68 -9.73
CA PRO A 117 -6.34 -0.26 -10.09
C PRO A 117 -5.70 -1.45 -10.80
N ALA A 118 -6.00 -2.67 -10.32
CA ALA A 118 -5.58 -3.89 -11.01
C ALA A 118 -6.09 -3.77 -12.45
N ASP A 119 -5.17 -3.87 -13.41
CA ASP A 119 -5.43 -3.64 -14.83
C ASP A 119 -6.59 -4.57 -15.29
N GLY A 120 -7.83 -4.05 -15.31
CA GLY A 120 -9.04 -4.88 -15.50
C GLY A 120 -10.41 -4.30 -15.09
N GLY A 121 -10.54 -3.01 -14.76
CA GLY A 121 -11.86 -2.37 -14.64
C GLY A 121 -12.43 -2.00 -16.01
N PRO A 122 -13.73 -2.24 -16.32
CA PRO A 122 -14.32 -1.85 -17.59
C PRO A 122 -14.47 -0.32 -17.69
N GLU A 123 -13.97 0.20 -18.82
CA GLU A 123 -14.10 1.54 -19.44
C GLU A 123 -13.37 2.74 -18.82
#